data_AF-E4YLX1-F1
#
_entry.id   AF-E4YLX1-F1
#
_cell.length_a   1.000
_cell.length_b   1.000
_cell.length_c   1.000
_cell.angle_alpha   90.00
_cell.angle_beta   90.00
_cell.angle_gamma   90.00
#
_symmetry.space_group_name_H-M   'P 1'
#
loop_
_entity.id
_entity.type
_entity.pdbx_description
1 polymer ?
#
loop_
_entity_poly.entity_id
_entity_poly.type
_entity_poly.pdbx_seq_one_letter_code
_entity_poly.pdbx_strand_id
1 'polypeptide(L)'
;MPVRDHDHRNQPPSPVRIIPEDVLEPGQESGCPKWYPDWSALAELQPRIKLDPNKFLTPVLTYGPNNQQRGFRETVFLAVKLNRTIVPPGFFKHSRTDKEEDSESDAHIIAPWHRFDISALATMMSTADPMKIGNECGGHFQSYFKVKPGYCSGIGQIK
;
A
#
# COMPACT_ATOMS: atom_id res chain seq x y z
N MET A 1 -47.53 -21.70 0.85
CA MET A 1 -46.51 -21.45 -0.20
C MET A 1 -45.14 -21.70 0.43
N PRO A 2 -44.31 -22.64 -0.07
CA PRO A 2 -43.02 -22.90 0.55
C PRO A 2 -41.99 -21.85 0.10
N VAL A 3 -41.21 -21.36 1.06
CA VAL A 3 -40.09 -20.44 0.87
C VAL A 3 -38.95 -21.23 0.20
N ARG A 4 -38.40 -20.70 -0.90
CA ARG A 4 -37.25 -21.29 -1.59
C ARG A 4 -36.00 -21.07 -0.75
N ASP A 5 -35.31 -22.16 -0.41
CA ASP A 5 -33.95 -22.13 0.10
C ASP A 5 -33.02 -21.46 -0.93
N HIS A 6 -32.29 -20.43 -0.50
CA HIS A 6 -31.25 -19.81 -1.31
C HIS A 6 -30.01 -20.70 -1.28
N ASP A 7 -29.70 -21.29 -2.43
CA ASP A 7 -28.52 -22.12 -2.69
C ASP A 7 -27.22 -21.35 -2.40
N HIS A 8 -26.48 -21.76 -1.37
CA HIS A 8 -25.21 -21.17 -0.92
C HIS A 8 -24.00 -21.49 -1.83
N ARG A 9 -24.20 -21.92 -3.08
CA ARG A 9 -23.14 -22.51 -3.90
C ARG A 9 -22.23 -21.56 -4.67
N ASN A 10 -22.37 -20.23 -4.54
CA ASN A 10 -21.52 -19.29 -5.27
C ASN A 10 -20.95 -18.18 -4.37
N GLN A 11 -20.26 -18.56 -3.30
CA GLN A 11 -19.28 -17.66 -2.71
C GLN A 11 -17.99 -17.72 -3.54
N PRO A 12 -17.49 -16.59 -4.09
CA PRO A 12 -16.17 -16.58 -4.69
C PRO A 12 -15.15 -17.03 -3.64
N PRO A 13 -14.10 -17.77 -4.01
CA PRO A 13 -13.07 -18.19 -3.07
C PRO A 13 -12.56 -16.94 -2.35
N SER A 14 -12.63 -16.98 -1.02
CA SER A 14 -12.02 -15.97 -0.17
C SER A 14 -10.57 -15.80 -0.61
N PRO A 15 -10.09 -14.56 -0.85
CA PRO A 15 -8.70 -14.36 -1.20
C PRO A 15 -7.84 -15.04 -0.12
N VAL A 16 -6.94 -15.92 -0.55
CA VAL A 16 -5.93 -16.52 0.33
C VAL A 16 -5.20 -15.34 0.94
N ARG A 17 -5.46 -15.08 2.23
CA ARG A 17 -4.72 -14.05 2.97
C ARG A 17 -3.29 -14.57 3.07
N ILE A 18 -2.41 -14.02 2.25
CA ILE A 18 -0.96 -14.12 2.47
C ILE A 18 -0.59 -13.00 3.45
N ILE A 19 -1.28 -12.94 4.58
CA ILE A 19 -0.72 -12.39 5.81
C ILE A 19 -0.11 -13.63 6.47
N PRO A 20 1.05 -13.56 7.13
CA PRO A 20 1.43 -14.63 8.03
C PRO A 20 0.25 -14.80 8.99
N GLU A 21 -0.50 -15.89 8.86
CA GLU A 21 -1.27 -16.37 9.98
C GLU A 21 -0.25 -16.47 11.12
N ASP A 22 -0.60 -15.98 12.31
CA ASP A 22 0.15 -16.29 13.52
C ASP A 22 0.01 -17.80 13.78
N VAL A 23 0.51 -18.64 12.88
CA VAL A 23 0.68 -20.06 13.08
C VAL A 23 2.03 -20.17 13.75
N LEU A 24 2.00 -20.33 15.07
CA LEU A 24 3.06 -21.07 15.72
C LEU A 24 3.01 -22.49 15.15
N GLU A 25 3.71 -22.70 14.04
CA GLU A 25 4.06 -24.03 13.57
C GLU A 25 4.96 -24.68 14.64
N PRO A 26 4.68 -25.93 15.07
CA PRO A 26 5.45 -26.59 16.11
C PRO A 26 6.87 -26.89 15.58
N GLY A 27 7.82 -26.05 15.99
CA GLY A 27 9.23 -26.14 15.60
C GLY A 27 9.85 -24.84 15.10
N GLN A 28 9.11 -23.73 15.05
CA GLN A 28 9.70 -22.44 14.68
C GLN A 28 10.63 -21.94 15.79
N GLU A 29 11.94 -21.84 15.49
CA GLU A 29 12.89 -21.13 16.34
C GLU A 29 12.30 -19.75 16.70
N SER A 30 12.61 -19.26 17.90
CA SER A 30 12.11 -18.02 18.49
C SER A 30 12.63 -16.75 17.78
N GLY A 31 12.54 -16.72 16.45
CA GLY A 31 12.84 -15.59 15.60
C GLY A 31 11.59 -14.76 15.34
N CYS A 32 11.78 -13.44 15.26
CA CYS A 32 10.72 -12.51 14.86
C CYS A 32 10.06 -12.97 13.54
N PRO A 33 8.74 -12.77 13.36
CA PRO A 33 8.06 -13.07 12.12
C PRO A 33 8.81 -12.45 10.93
N LYS A 34 8.79 -13.12 9.78
CA LYS A 34 9.30 -12.53 8.54
C LYS A 34 8.33 -11.45 8.09
N TRP A 35 8.60 -10.20 8.47
CA TRP A 35 7.74 -9.06 8.18
C TRP A 35 7.81 -8.60 6.72
N TYR A 36 8.91 -8.89 6.02
CA TYR A 36 9.05 -8.54 4.61
C TYR A 36 8.23 -9.50 3.73
N PRO A 37 7.29 -8.99 2.91
CA PRO A 37 6.44 -9.84 2.09
C PRO A 37 7.25 -10.54 1.00
N ASP A 38 6.81 -11.76 0.65
CA ASP A 38 7.36 -12.47 -0.50
C ASP A 38 6.81 -11.88 -1.80
N TRP A 39 7.56 -10.95 -2.38
CA TRP A 39 7.18 -10.30 -3.63
C TRP A 39 7.16 -11.24 -4.83
N SER A 40 7.88 -12.36 -4.79
CA SER A 40 7.79 -13.37 -5.85
C SER A 40 6.42 -14.04 -5.82
N ALA A 41 5.95 -14.44 -4.63
CA ALA A 41 4.60 -14.98 -4.45
C ALA A 41 3.51 -13.95 -4.79
N LEU A 42 3.70 -12.68 -4.42
CA LEU A 42 2.77 -11.61 -4.77
C LEU A 42 2.70 -11.36 -6.28
N ALA A 43 3.80 -11.55 -7.01
CA ALA A 43 3.84 -11.39 -8.47
C ALA A 43 3.07 -12.49 -9.22
N GLU A 44 2.85 -13.64 -8.59
CA GLU A 44 2.04 -14.74 -9.15
C GLU A 44 0.53 -14.48 -9.02
N LEU A 45 0.12 -13.60 -8.09
CA LEU A 45 -1.27 -13.22 -7.94
C LEU A 45 -1.79 -12.56 -9.21
N GLN A 46 -2.99 -12.94 -9.64
CA GLN A 46 -3.66 -12.30 -10.78
C GLN A 46 -4.51 -11.12 -10.27
N PRO A 47 -4.06 -9.86 -10.46
CA PRO A 47 -4.83 -8.71 -10.01
C PRO A 47 -6.14 -8.60 -10.80
N ARG A 48 -7.23 -8.32 -10.08
CA ARG A 48 -8.55 -8.05 -10.70
C ARG A 48 -8.50 -6.83 -11.61
N ILE A 49 -7.74 -5.81 -11.22
CA ILE A 49 -7.53 -4.57 -11.98
C ILE A 49 -6.09 -4.57 -12.51
N LYS A 50 -5.92 -4.90 -13.79
CA LYS A 50 -4.62 -4.88 -14.48
C LYS A 50 -4.30 -3.45 -14.92
N LEU A 51 -3.18 -2.91 -14.47
CA LEU A 51 -2.68 -1.57 -14.80
C LEU A 51 -1.36 -1.65 -15.59
N ASP A 52 -0.93 -0.53 -16.16
CA ASP A 52 0.31 -0.44 -16.95
C ASP A 52 1.54 -0.85 -16.12
N PRO A 53 2.26 -1.92 -16.51
CA PRO A 53 3.42 -2.42 -15.76
C PRO A 53 4.65 -1.52 -15.87
N ASN A 54 4.64 -0.54 -16.78
CA ASN A 54 5.77 0.36 -17.03
C ASN A 54 5.55 1.77 -16.46
N LYS A 55 4.41 2.02 -15.79
CA LYS A 55 4.09 3.31 -15.19
C LYS A 55 3.69 3.12 -13.75
N PHE A 56 4.42 3.79 -12.87
CA PHE A 56 4.26 3.65 -11.43
C PHE A 56 3.63 4.89 -10.81
N LEU A 57 2.90 4.68 -9.71
CA LEU A 57 2.40 5.74 -8.85
C LEU A 57 2.67 5.37 -7.38
N THR A 58 3.34 6.25 -6.66
CA THR A 58 3.48 6.18 -5.20
C THR A 58 3.25 7.56 -4.59
N PRO A 59 2.48 7.67 -3.49
CA PRO A 59 2.27 8.96 -2.83
C PRO A 59 3.34 9.25 -1.78
N VAL A 60 3.55 10.53 -1.46
CA VAL A 60 4.34 10.95 -0.29
C VAL A 60 3.36 11.45 0.78
N LEU A 61 3.31 10.77 1.93
CA LEU A 61 2.25 10.92 2.93
C LEU A 61 2.80 11.46 4.25
N THR A 62 2.95 12.78 4.37
CA THR A 62 3.71 13.41 5.48
C THR A 62 2.90 13.79 6.73
N TYR A 63 1.58 13.54 6.75
CA TYR A 63 0.72 13.89 7.89
C TYR A 63 0.56 12.72 8.87
N GLY A 64 -0.27 12.87 9.90
CA GLY A 64 -0.45 11.81 10.91
C GLY A 64 -0.97 10.48 10.37
N PRO A 65 -0.81 9.36 11.10
CA PRO A 65 -1.06 8.00 10.61
C PRO A 65 -2.42 7.81 9.91
N ASN A 66 -3.49 8.34 10.50
CA ASN A 66 -4.84 8.25 9.91
C ASN A 66 -4.95 9.00 8.57
N ASN A 67 -4.31 10.17 8.45
CA ASN A 67 -4.29 10.95 7.22
C ASN A 67 -3.48 10.23 6.13
N GLN A 68 -2.40 9.54 6.51
CA GLN A 68 -1.61 8.75 5.57
C GLN A 68 -2.44 7.59 5.01
N GLN A 69 -3.14 6.84 5.86
CA GLN A 69 -4.01 5.74 5.39
C GLN A 69 -5.11 6.27 4.45
N ARG A 70 -5.74 7.39 4.79
CA ARG A 70 -6.72 8.04 3.93
C ARG A 70 -6.12 8.47 2.58
N GLY A 71 -4.95 9.13 2.60
CA GLY A 71 -4.26 9.55 1.39
C GLY A 71 -3.82 8.38 0.52
N PHE A 72 -3.40 7.27 1.12
CA PHE A 72 -3.09 6.04 0.39
C PHE A 72 -4.32 5.45 -0.29
N ARG A 73 -5.45 5.36 0.44
CA ARG A 73 -6.73 4.92 -0.14
C ARG A 73 -7.15 5.78 -1.34
N GLU A 74 -7.00 7.10 -1.24
CA GLU A 74 -7.29 8.01 -2.35
C GLU A 74 -6.33 7.79 -3.54
N THR A 75 -5.07 7.46 -3.26
CA THR A 75 -4.07 7.14 -4.29
C THR A 75 -4.38 5.83 -5.02
N VAL A 76 -4.96 4.84 -4.35
CA VAL A 76 -5.46 3.60 -4.98
C VAL A 76 -6.46 3.92 -6.10
N PHE A 77 -7.42 4.80 -5.85
CA PHE A 77 -8.37 5.24 -6.88
C PHE A 77 -7.69 6.01 -8.01
N LEU A 78 -6.71 6.85 -7.67
CA LEU A 78 -5.96 7.63 -8.66
C LEU A 78 -5.11 6.73 -9.58
N ALA A 79 -4.45 5.71 -9.03
CA ALA A 79 -3.69 4.71 -9.79
C ALA A 79 -4.55 4.03 -10.85
N VAL A 80 -5.79 3.65 -10.50
CA VAL A 80 -6.75 3.09 -11.46
C VAL A 80 -7.10 4.11 -12.55
N LYS A 81 -7.41 5.36 -12.18
CA LYS A 81 -7.78 6.41 -13.15
C LYS A 81 -6.64 6.80 -14.08
N LEU A 82 -5.40 6.76 -13.60
CA LEU A 82 -4.21 7.09 -14.39
C LEU A 82 -3.62 5.89 -15.13
N ASN A 83 -4.21 4.69 -14.96
CA ASN A 83 -3.67 3.42 -15.44
C ASN A 83 -2.19 3.22 -15.05
N ARG A 84 -1.88 3.34 -13.75
CA ARG A 84 -0.51 3.19 -13.22
C ARG A 84 -0.45 2.12 -12.14
N THR A 85 0.50 1.21 -12.24
CA THR A 85 0.81 0.22 -11.20
C THR A 85 1.14 0.92 -9.89
N ILE A 86 0.52 0.49 -8.79
CA ILE A 86 0.73 1.13 -7.50
C ILE A 86 2.03 0.61 -6.87
N VAL A 87 2.83 1.54 -6.35
CA VAL A 87 3.99 1.22 -5.53
C VAL A 87 3.67 1.68 -4.10
N PRO A 88 3.47 0.74 -3.16
CA PRO A 88 3.20 1.03 -1.76
C PRO A 88 4.22 2.00 -1.15
N PRO A 89 3.77 3.10 -0.51
CA PRO A 89 4.68 4.10 0.04
C PRO A 89 5.26 3.66 1.39
N GLY A 90 6.37 4.28 1.78
CA GLY A 90 6.74 4.36 3.20
C GLY A 90 5.72 5.22 3.96
N PHE A 91 5.35 4.78 5.15
CA PHE A 91 4.54 5.55 6.10
C PHE A 91 5.46 6.21 7.13
N PHE A 92 5.00 7.24 7.81
CA PHE A 92 5.80 7.98 8.78
C PHE A 92 5.20 7.91 10.19
N LYS A 93 6.05 7.79 11.21
CA LYS A 93 5.64 8.02 12.62
C LYS A 93 5.19 9.47 12.82
N HIS A 94 4.34 9.72 13.82
CA HIS A 94 3.87 11.08 14.07
C HIS A 94 4.87 11.83 14.96
N SER A 95 5.59 12.79 14.40
CA SER A 95 6.67 13.51 15.10
C SER A 95 6.27 14.20 16.42
N ARG A 96 4.99 14.54 16.62
CA ARG A 96 4.52 15.13 17.89
C ARG A 96 4.25 14.13 19.01
N THR A 97 3.88 12.90 18.69
CA THR A 97 3.47 11.88 19.68
C THR A 97 4.53 10.80 19.87
N ASP A 98 5.32 10.56 18.83
CA ASP A 98 6.37 9.54 18.80
C ASP A 98 7.73 10.24 18.81
N LYS A 99 8.01 10.95 19.91
CA LYS A 99 9.32 11.58 20.14
C LYS A 99 10.30 10.51 20.59
N GLU A 100 10.85 9.75 19.65
CA GLU A 100 12.09 9.03 19.92
C GLU A 100 13.21 10.08 19.94
N GLU A 101 13.73 10.36 21.14
CA GLU A 101 14.96 11.11 21.33
C GLU A 101 16.10 10.29 20.68
N ASP A 102 16.81 10.89 19.74
CA ASP A 102 18.13 10.46 19.27
C ASP A 102 18.28 9.09 18.59
N SER A 103 17.51 8.80 17.53
CA SER A 103 17.98 7.83 16.53
C SER A 103 17.69 8.27 15.10
N GLU A 104 18.61 7.89 14.21
CA GLU A 104 18.82 8.35 12.84
C GLU A 104 17.54 8.57 12.00
N SER A 105 17.63 9.45 11.00
CA SER A 105 16.54 9.96 10.15
C SER A 105 15.60 8.93 9.53
N ASP A 106 15.99 7.66 9.49
CA ASP A 106 15.21 6.55 8.94
C ASP A 106 14.30 5.85 9.98
N ALA A 107 14.49 6.10 11.28
CA ALA A 107 13.69 5.53 12.38
C ALA A 107 12.20 5.95 12.35
N HIS A 108 11.85 6.87 11.47
CA HIS A 108 10.48 7.35 11.29
C HIS A 108 9.74 6.67 10.15
N ILE A 109 10.40 5.89 9.28
CA ILE A 109 9.74 5.24 8.14
C ILE A 109 9.24 3.85 8.54
N ILE A 110 7.94 3.65 8.40
CA ILE A 110 7.24 2.39 8.62
C ILE A 110 6.93 1.77 7.25
N ALA A 111 7.36 0.54 7.07
CA ALA A 111 7.09 -0.19 5.84
C ALA A 111 5.57 -0.39 5.59
N PRO A 112 5.12 -0.40 4.32
CA PRO A 112 3.69 -0.44 3.98
C PRO A 112 2.98 -1.69 4.51
N TRP A 113 3.65 -2.84 4.51
CA TRP A 113 3.09 -4.12 4.98
C TRP A 113 2.84 -4.14 6.50
N HIS A 114 3.35 -3.18 7.28
CA HIS A 114 2.95 -3.00 8.68
C HIS A 114 1.65 -2.20 8.85
N ARG A 115 1.11 -1.62 7.76
CA ARG A 115 -0.08 -0.76 7.79
C ARG A 115 -1.30 -1.38 7.12
N PHE A 116 -1.09 -2.25 6.14
CA PHE A 116 -2.17 -2.92 5.43
C PHE A 116 -1.73 -4.26 4.84
N ASP A 117 -2.72 -5.09 4.52
CA ASP A 117 -2.54 -6.35 3.82
C ASP A 117 -2.13 -6.12 2.36
N ILE A 118 -0.84 -6.30 2.09
CA ILE A 118 -0.25 -6.13 0.75
C ILE A 118 -0.81 -7.15 -0.25
N SER A 119 -1.20 -8.33 0.23
CA SER A 119 -1.68 -9.45 -0.57
C SER A 119 -3.11 -9.20 -1.04
N ALA A 120 -3.93 -8.59 -0.18
CA ALA A 120 -5.23 -8.06 -0.56
C ALA A 120 -5.11 -6.97 -1.63
N LEU A 121 -4.12 -6.06 -1.51
CA LEU A 121 -3.87 -5.02 -2.52
C LEU A 121 -3.42 -5.63 -3.86
N ALA A 122 -2.46 -6.56 -3.83
CA ALA A 122 -1.93 -7.25 -5.02
C ALA A 122 -2.98 -8.12 -5.72
N THR A 123 -3.90 -8.74 -4.97
CA THR A 123 -5.06 -9.45 -5.54
C THR A 123 -6.04 -8.48 -6.20
N MET A 124 -6.15 -7.27 -5.69
CA MET A 124 -7.09 -6.27 -6.20
C MET A 124 -6.57 -5.57 -7.46
N MET A 125 -5.30 -5.15 -7.48
CA MET A 125 -4.73 -4.32 -8.54
C MET A 125 -3.24 -4.57 -8.74
N SER A 126 -2.71 -4.25 -9.93
CA SER A 126 -1.26 -4.29 -10.20
C SER A 126 -0.49 -3.51 -9.14
N THR A 127 0.35 -4.21 -8.39
CA THR A 127 1.15 -3.71 -7.27
C THR A 127 2.59 -4.15 -7.47
N ALA A 128 3.55 -3.27 -7.20
CA ALA A 128 4.98 -3.56 -7.39
C ALA A 128 5.80 -3.34 -6.12
N ASP A 129 6.91 -4.07 -6.01
CA ASP A 129 7.87 -3.97 -4.91
C ASP A 129 8.54 -2.59 -4.89
N PRO A 130 8.38 -1.79 -3.81
CA PRO A 130 9.02 -0.49 -3.68
C PRO A 130 10.55 -0.53 -3.79
N MET A 131 11.19 -1.58 -3.29
CA MET A 131 12.66 -1.70 -3.32
C MET A 131 13.14 -1.94 -4.75
N LYS A 132 12.54 -2.91 -5.45
CA LYS A 132 12.81 -3.18 -6.86
C LYS A 132 12.58 -1.94 -7.72
N ILE A 133 11.42 -1.30 -7.62
CA ILE A 133 11.10 -0.13 -8.45
C ILE A 133 12.01 1.06 -8.11
N GLY A 134 12.33 1.26 -6.83
CA GLY A 134 13.30 2.28 -6.42
C GLY A 134 14.66 2.09 -7.08
N ASN A 135 15.16 0.86 -7.13
CA ASN A 135 16.43 0.53 -7.79
C ASN A 135 16.35 0.68 -9.32
N GLU A 136 15.29 0.18 -9.95
CA GLU A 136 15.06 0.31 -11.39
C GLU A 136 14.93 1.77 -11.84
N CYS A 137 14.35 2.63 -10.98
CA CYS A 137 14.20 4.07 -11.24
C CYS A 137 15.39 4.91 -10.75
N GLY A 138 16.44 4.30 -10.21
CA GLY A 138 17.60 5.01 -9.65
C GLY A 138 17.28 5.93 -8.47
N GLY A 139 16.21 5.65 -7.72
CA GLY A 139 15.78 6.46 -6.57
C GLY A 139 15.11 7.79 -6.93
N HIS A 140 14.71 8.00 -8.19
CA HIS A 140 14.16 9.28 -8.65
C HIS A 140 12.70 9.19 -9.09
N PHE A 141 11.96 10.28 -8.87
CA PHE A 141 10.64 10.50 -9.46
C PHE A 141 10.78 11.18 -10.81
N GLN A 142 10.16 10.61 -11.85
CA GLN A 142 10.09 11.28 -13.16
C GLN A 142 9.16 12.49 -13.13
N SER A 143 8.08 12.45 -12.34
CA SER A 143 7.12 13.55 -12.21
C SER A 143 6.56 13.59 -10.80
N TYR A 144 6.38 14.79 -10.27
CA TYR A 144 5.87 15.03 -8.93
C TYR A 144 4.69 16.01 -8.96
N PHE A 145 3.52 15.57 -8.50
CA PHE A 145 2.31 16.37 -8.45
C PHE A 145 2.08 16.86 -7.02
N LYS A 146 2.41 18.14 -6.77
CA LYS A 146 2.13 18.80 -5.50
C LYS A 146 0.80 19.54 -5.59
N VAL A 147 -0.19 19.14 -4.78
CA VAL A 147 -1.40 19.96 -4.61
C VAL A 147 -0.99 21.22 -3.84
N LYS A 148 -1.08 22.39 -4.49
CA LYS A 148 -0.82 23.68 -3.84
C LYS A 148 -1.98 23.97 -2.86
N PRO A 149 -1.69 24.37 -1.60
CA PRO A 149 -2.73 24.76 -0.64
C PRO A 149 -3.71 25.80 -1.19
N GLY A 150 -3.20 26.75 -2.00
CA GLY A 150 -4.01 27.82 -2.59
C GLY A 150 -4.99 27.39 -3.68
N TYR A 151 -4.86 26.19 -4.23
CA TYR A 151 -5.71 25.75 -5.35
C TYR A 151 -7.14 25.41 -4.90
N CYS A 152 -7.30 24.79 -3.72
CA CYS A 152 -8.61 24.41 -3.18
C CYS A 152 -9.19 25.44 -2.20
N SER A 153 -8.44 26.47 -1.82
CA SER A 153 -8.93 27.54 -0.93
C SER A 153 -9.69 28.64 -1.65
N GLY A 154 -9.82 28.57 -2.99
CA GLY A 154 -10.48 29.59 -3.80
C GLY A 154 -9.71 30.92 -3.88
N ILE A 155 -8.49 30.99 -3.34
CA ILE A 155 -7.65 32.19 -3.39
C ILE A 155 -6.84 32.14 -4.69
N GLY A 156 -7.53 32.39 -5.80
CA GLY A 156 -6.88 32.76 -7.05
C GLY A 156 -6.26 34.15 -6.88
N GLN A 157 -4.95 34.21 -6.61
CA GLN A 157 -4.19 35.41 -6.92
C GLN A 157 -3.44 35.15 -8.22
N ILE A 158 -4.02 35.68 -9.30
CA ILE A 158 -3.27 36.15 -10.45
C ILE A 158 -2.37 37.28 -9.94
N LYS A 159 -1.06 37.07 -10.03
CA LYS A 159 -0.08 38.14 -10.23
C LYS A 159 0.88 37.66 -11.31
#